data_AF-A0A928YZP8-F1
#
_entry.id   AF-A0A928YZP8-F1
#
_cell.length_a   1.000
_cell.length_b   1.000
_cell.length_c   1.000
_cell.angle_alpha   90.00
_cell.angle_beta   90.00
_cell.angle_gamma   90.00
#
_symmetry.space_group_name_H-M   'P 1'
#
loop_
_entity.id
_entity.type
_entity.pdbx_description
1 polymer ?
#
loop_
_entity_poly.entity_id
_entity_poly.type
_entity_poly.pdbx_seq_one_letter_code
_entity_poly.pdbx_strand_id
1 'polypeptide(L)' 'QRVYINCDRYFEGITPDVWQFKIGGYQVLDKWLKDRKKAKRTLSFDNVLHYQKIVVALKETMQRMEEIDQLIPGFPIE' A
#
# COMPACT_ATOMS: atom_id res chain seq x y z
N GLN A 1 -11.92 3.42 3.16
CA GLN A 1 -12.34 3.32 1.75
C GLN A 1 -12.30 1.84 1.33
N ARG A 2 -13.04 1.43 0.29
CA ARG A 2 -13.07 0.04 -0.21
C ARG A 2 -12.23 -0.11 -1.48
N VAL A 3 -11.42 -1.17 -1.54
CA VAL A 3 -10.64 -1.57 -2.72
C VAL A 3 -11.22 -2.88 -3.25
N TYR A 4 -11.94 -2.82 -4.36
CA TYR A 4 -12.57 -3.98 -4.96
C TYR A 4 -11.57 -4.81 -5.75
N ILE A 5 -11.56 -6.12 -5.49
CA ILE A 5 -10.77 -7.09 -6.27
C ILE A 5 -11.65 -7.68 -7.39
N ASN A 6 -12.95 -7.85 -7.09
CA ASN A 6 -14.01 -8.26 -8.02
C ASN A 6 -15.38 -7.75 -7.49
N CYS A 7 -16.48 -8.18 -8.11
CA CYS A 7 -17.84 -7.72 -7.76
C CYS A 7 -18.23 -8.02 -6.31
N ASP A 8 -17.74 -9.14 -5.74
CA ASP A 8 -18.21 -9.64 -4.45
C ASP A 8 -17.19 -9.48 -3.32
N ARG A 9 -15.92 -9.19 -3.67
CA ARG A 9 -14.80 -9.16 -2.71
C ARG A 9 -14.03 -7.86 -2.78
N TYR A 10 -13.80 -7.29 -1.62
CA TYR A 10 -13.05 -6.06 -1.45
C TYR A 10 -12.22 -6.10 -0.17
N PHE A 11 -11.20 -5.23 -0.12
CA PHE A 11 -10.53 -4.85 1.12
C PHE A 11 -11.14 -3.56 1.64
N GLU A 12 -11.33 -3.46 2.95
CA GLU A 12 -11.78 -2.26 3.63
C GLU A 12 -10.71 -1.72 4.60
N GLY A 13 -10.92 -0.52 5.12
CA GLY A 13 -9.97 0.13 6.04
C GLY A 13 -8.72 0.71 5.37
N ILE A 14 -8.56 0.57 4.05
CA ILE A 14 -7.48 1.24 3.31
C ILE A 14 -7.86 2.71 3.14
N THR A 15 -6.98 3.63 3.53
CA THR A 15 -7.19 5.08 3.34
C THR A 15 -6.80 5.50 1.92
N PRO A 16 -7.31 6.62 1.40
CA PRO A 16 -6.93 7.12 0.07
C PRO A 16 -5.41 7.29 -0.08
N ASP A 17 -4.74 7.80 0.96
CA ASP A 17 -3.30 8.09 0.90
C ASP A 17 -2.48 6.80 0.83
N VAL A 18 -2.82 5.79 1.62
CA VAL A 18 -2.18 4.47 1.57
C VAL A 18 -2.45 3.78 0.23
N TRP A 19 -3.65 3.94 -0.34
CA TRP A 19 -3.97 3.42 -1.67
C TRP A 19 -3.13 4.09 -2.75
N GLN A 20 -2.98 5.41 -2.69
CA GLN A 20 -2.28 6.21 -3.69
C GLN A 20 -0.76 6.21 -3.53
N PHE A 21 -0.24 5.70 -2.41
CA PHE A 21 1.19 5.68 -2.12
C PHE A 21 2.00 4.97 -3.20
N LYS A 22 3.08 5.63 -3.65
CA LYS A 22 3.95 5.16 -4.72
C LYS A 22 5.38 4.97 -4.23
N ILE A 23 6.01 3.93 -4.75
CA ILE A 23 7.46 3.75 -4.65
C ILE A 23 8.00 3.75 -6.08
N GLY A 24 8.80 4.77 -6.40
CA GLY A 24 9.13 5.10 -7.79
C GLY A 24 7.87 5.40 -8.61
N GLY A 25 7.77 4.83 -9.81
CA GLY A 25 6.61 5.01 -10.69
C GLY A 25 5.39 4.15 -10.36
N TYR A 26 5.45 3.29 -9.34
CA TYR A 26 4.42 2.27 -9.08
C TYR A 26 3.58 2.57 -7.86
N GLN A 27 2.26 2.55 -8.04
CA GLN A 27 1.30 2.47 -6.94
C GLN A 27 1.30 1.04 -6.38
N VAL A 28 1.81 0.88 -5.16
CA VAL A 28 2.26 -0.44 -4.65
C VAL A 28 1.09 -1.43 -4.54
N LEU A 29 -0.02 -1.00 -3.93
CA LEU A 29 -1.18 -1.85 -3.69
C LEU A 29 -1.90 -2.26 -4.98
N ASP A 30 -2.03 -1.36 -5.94
CA ASP A 30 -2.64 -1.63 -7.25
C ASP A 30 -1.76 -2.57 -8.09
N LYS A 31 -0.46 -2.30 -8.15
CA LYS A 31 0.50 -3.14 -8.87
C LYS A 31 0.48 -4.59 -8.35
N TRP A 32 0.49 -4.77 -7.04
CA TRP A 32 0.50 -6.11 -6.42
C TRP A 32 -0.71 -6.96 -6.83
N LEU A 33 -1.90 -6.35 -6.90
CA LEU A 33 -3.14 -7.02 -7.33
C LEU A 33 -3.09 -7.33 -8.83
N LYS A 34 -2.67 -6.35 -9.66
CA LYS A 34 -2.56 -6.51 -11.11
C LYS A 34 -1.58 -7.61 -11.50
N ASP A 35 -0.44 -7.71 -10.84
CA ASP A 35 0.59 -8.71 -11.14
C ASP A 35 0.07 -10.14 -10.88
N ARG A 36 -0.71 -10.35 -9.81
CA ARG A 36 -1.35 -11.65 -9.52
C ARG A 36 -2.46 -11.98 -10.49
N LYS A 37 -3.28 -10.99 -10.86
CA LYS A 37 -4.31 -11.15 -11.88
C LYS A 37 -3.70 -11.54 -13.23
N LYS A 38 -2.62 -10.86 -13.64
CA LYS A 38 -1.88 -11.17 -14.88
C LYS A 38 -1.28 -12.57 -14.87
N ALA A 39 -0.75 -13.01 -13.73
CA ALA A 39 -0.24 -14.36 -13.53
C ALA A 39 -1.33 -15.44 -13.41
N LYS A 40 -2.62 -15.07 -13.53
CA LYS A 40 -3.79 -15.96 -13.35
C LYS A 40 -3.76 -16.72 -12.01
N ARG A 41 -3.20 -16.10 -10.97
CA ARG A 41 -3.13 -16.69 -9.62
C ARG A 41 -4.38 -16.35 -8.84
N THR A 42 -5.03 -17.35 -8.27
CA THR A 42 -6.09 -17.15 -7.27
C THR A 42 -5.48 -16.58 -5.99
N LEU A 43 -6.16 -15.61 -5.36
CA LEU A 43 -5.76 -15.13 -4.05
C LEU A 43 -6.09 -16.18 -3.00
N SER A 44 -5.07 -16.95 -2.60
CA SER A 44 -5.15 -17.80 -1.40
C SER A 44 -5.26 -16.93 -0.14
N PHE A 45 -5.60 -17.57 0.98
CA PHE A 45 -5.61 -16.91 2.28
C PHE A 45 -4.27 -16.23 2.60
N ASP A 46 -3.15 -16.91 2.36
CA ASP A 46 -1.81 -16.34 2.59
C ASP A 46 -1.54 -15.10 1.74
N ASN A 47 -2.07 -15.07 0.51
CA ASN A 47 -1.95 -13.89 -0.34
C ASN A 47 -2.75 -12.71 0.24
N VAL A 48 -3.98 -12.97 0.71
CA VAL A 48 -4.82 -11.95 1.36
C VAL A 48 -4.12 -11.40 2.61
N LEU A 49 -3.59 -12.29 3.46
CA LEU A 49 -2.86 -11.89 4.66
C LEU A 49 -1.59 -11.10 4.32
N HIS A 50 -0.86 -11.52 3.29
CA HIS A 50 0.32 -10.81 2.82
C HIS A 50 -0.03 -9.42 2.28
N TYR A 51 -1.14 -9.29 1.55
CA TYR A 51 -1.62 -8.00 1.08
C TYR A 51 -1.94 -7.05 2.25
N GLN A 52 -2.61 -7.55 3.29
CA GLN A 52 -2.89 -6.77 4.50
C GLN A 52 -1.60 -6.32 5.20
N LYS A 53 -0.58 -7.19 5.27
CA LYS A 53 0.74 -6.82 5.81
C LYS A 53 1.39 -5.70 5.00
N ILE A 54 1.26 -5.70 3.67
CA ILE A 54 1.75 -4.60 2.82
C ILE A 54 1.00 -3.31 3.14
N VAL A 55 -0.32 -3.34 3.27
CA VAL A 55 -1.12 -2.16 3.64
C VAL A 55 -0.61 -1.56 4.96
N VAL A 56 -0.39 -2.39 5.98
CA VAL A 56 0.15 -1.94 7.28
C VAL A 56 1.56 -1.38 7.12
N ALA A 57 2.45 -2.07 6.41
CA ALA A 57 3.81 -1.61 6.18
C ALA A 57 3.85 -0.23 5.50
N LEU A 58 3.02 0.01 4.48
CA LEU A 58 2.93 1.31 3.82
C LEU A 58 2.45 2.41 4.77
N LYS A 59 1.43 2.12 5.59
CA LYS A 59 0.94 3.06 6.58
C LYS A 59 2.04 3.45 7.59
N GLU A 60 2.74 2.47 8.12
CA GLU A 60 3.85 2.70 9.05
C GLU A 60 4.98 3.50 8.37
N THR A 61 5.35 3.17 7.12
CA THR A 61 6.34 3.94 6.36
C THR A 61 5.94 5.40 6.22
N MET A 62 4.68 5.69 5.86
CA MET A 62 4.18 7.06 5.73
C MET A 62 4.29 7.83 7.06
N GLN A 63 3.89 7.20 8.17
CA GLN A 63 4.00 7.81 9.49
C GLN A 63 5.47 8.11 9.85
N ARG A 64 6.40 7.17 9.59
CA ARG A 64 7.83 7.38 9.86
C ARG A 64 8.43 8.49 8.99
N MET A 65 8.02 8.59 7.73
CA MET A 65 8.46 9.68 6.86
C MET A 65 8.01 11.04 7.41
N GLU A 66 6.75 11.15 7.84
CA GLU A 66 6.22 12.37 8.45
C GLU A 66 6.94 12.71 9.76
N GLU A 67 7.21 11.73 10.63
CA GLU A 67 7.99 11.92 11.86
C GLU A 67 9.40 12.45 11.56
N ILE A 68 10.05 11.96 10.50
CA ILE A 68 11.38 12.43 10.06
C ILE A 68 11.29 13.87 9.52
N ASP A 69 10.30 14.16 8.67
CA ASP A 69 10.11 15.48 8.07
C ASP A 69 9.80 16.55 9.14
N GLN A 70 9.14 16.18 10.24
CA GLN A 70 8.91 17.07 11.38
C GLN A 70 10.17 17.34 12.22
N LEU A 71 11.10 16.39 12.27
CA LEU A 71 12.34 16.52 13.05
C LEU A 71 13.44 17.27 12.30
N ILE A 72 13.43 17.23 10.96
CA ILE A 72 14.46 17.84 10.12
C ILE A 72 13.96 19.20 9.61
N PRO A 73 14.60 20.33 10.00
CA PRO A 73 14.14 21.68 9.62
C PRO A 73 14.30 21.99 8.12
N GLY A 74 15.10 21.20 7.41
CA GLY A 74 15.35 21.33 5.99
C GLY A 74 16.51 20.44 5.54
N PHE A 75 16.64 20.25 4.23
CA PHE A 75 17.81 19.62 3.62
C PHE A 75 18.48 20.62 2.64
N PRO A 76 19.81 20.78 2.65
CA PRO A 76 20.77 20.11 3.55
C PRO A 76 20.58 20.52 5.01
N ILE A 77 20.94 19.63 5.93
CA ILE A 77 20.98 19.92 7.37
C ILE A 77 22.21 20.81 7.59
N GLU A 78 22.02 22.02 8.11
CA GLU A 78 23.11 22.92 8.53
C GLU A 78 23.67 22.53 9.91
#